data_AF-A0A966UHQ9-F1
#
_entry.id   AF-A0A966UHQ9-F1
#
_cell.length_a   1.000
_cell.length_b   1.000
_cell.length_c   1.000
_cell.angle_alpha   90.00
_cell.angle_beta   90.00
_cell.angle_gamma   90.00
#
_symmetry.space_group_name_H-M   'P 1'
#
loop_
_entity.id
_entity.type
_entity.pdbx_description
1 polymer ?
#
loop_
_entity_poly.entity_id
_entity_poly.type
_entity_poly.pdbx_seq_one_letter_code
_entity_poly.pdbx_strand_id
1 'polypeptide(L)'
;FVASSIADRALLSIARMQTEMINAIDKICEAKNPLLVLSFEDTVLRPQEAIEQIAKFLNRSSTRRTKKVLRRQNLPRTQISAGKATSSFSFTSSDSTSEAQTYKTISAEISASCSKRAIAEFKAAISTYNSRWPSQLTALEKIWI
;
A
#
# COMPACT_ATOMS: atom_id res chain seq x y z
N PHE A 1 -16.88 0.60 18.23
CA PHE A 1 -15.81 1.48 17.70
C PHE A 1 -15.22 2.36 18.80
N VAL A 2 -15.99 3.26 19.43
CA VAL A 2 -15.48 4.10 20.55
C VAL A 2 -14.97 3.26 21.74
N ALA A 3 -15.64 2.14 22.04
CA ALA A 3 -15.24 1.22 23.11
C ALA A 3 -14.03 0.30 22.76
N SER A 4 -13.50 0.37 21.54
CA SER A 4 -12.38 -0.46 21.10
C SER A 4 -11.02 0.17 21.48
N SER A 5 -9.97 -0.64 21.59
CA SER A 5 -8.61 -0.13 21.83
C SER A 5 -8.17 0.83 20.72
N ILE A 6 -7.14 1.65 20.97
CA ILE A 6 -6.57 2.53 19.94
C ILE A 6 -6.09 1.71 18.73
N ALA A 7 -5.44 0.57 18.98
CA ALA A 7 -4.94 -0.33 17.93
C ALA A 7 -6.08 -0.95 17.11
N ASP A 8 -7.15 -1.44 17.77
CA ASP A 8 -8.34 -1.95 17.08
C ASP A 8 -8.99 -0.86 16.22
N ARG A 9 -9.12 0.36 16.76
CA ARG A 9 -9.68 1.49 16.01
C ARG A 9 -8.84 1.81 14.78
N ALA A 10 -7.51 1.74 14.88
CA ALA A 10 -6.63 1.96 13.74
C ALA A 10 -6.87 0.91 12.64
N LEU A 11 -6.84 -0.39 12.97
CA LEU A 11 -7.11 -1.46 12.00
C LEU A 11 -8.48 -1.33 11.34
N LEU A 12 -9.51 -1.16 12.15
CA LEU A 12 -10.89 -1.03 11.67
C LEU A 12 -11.06 0.21 10.79
N SER A 13 -10.39 1.32 11.12
CA SER A 13 -10.43 2.52 10.29
C SER A 13 -9.81 2.25 8.93
N ILE A 14 -8.62 1.64 8.89
CA ILE A 14 -7.94 1.33 7.63
C ILE A 14 -8.81 0.40 6.77
N ALA A 15 -9.33 -0.69 7.35
CA ALA A 15 -10.17 -1.67 6.64
C ALA A 15 -11.42 -1.03 6.02
N ARG A 16 -12.10 -0.17 6.79
CA ARG A 16 -13.33 0.49 6.35
C ARG A 16 -13.05 1.59 5.33
N MET A 17 -12.02 2.41 5.55
CA MET A 17 -11.62 3.42 4.58
C MET A 17 -11.21 2.79 3.24
N GLN A 18 -10.52 1.66 3.28
CA GLN A 18 -10.18 0.90 2.08
C GLN A 18 -11.42 0.39 1.35
N THR A 19 -12.40 -0.12 2.09
CA THR A 19 -13.69 -0.56 1.52
C THR A 19 -14.41 0.61 0.85
N GLU A 20 -14.53 1.76 1.52
CA GLU A 20 -15.15 2.96 0.96
C GLU A 20 -14.40 3.48 -0.28
N MET A 21 -13.06 3.45 -0.26
CA MET A 21 -12.23 3.83 -1.40
C MET A 21 -12.51 2.92 -2.61
N ILE A 22 -12.57 1.60 -2.41
CA ILE A 22 -12.86 0.64 -3.49
C ILE A 22 -14.27 0.89 -4.05
N ASN A 23 -15.27 1.05 -3.18
CA ASN A 23 -16.64 1.36 -3.60
C ASN A 23 -16.72 2.69 -4.38
N ALA A 24 -15.94 3.70 -4.00
CA ALA A 24 -15.88 4.97 -4.72
C ALA A 24 -15.24 4.79 -6.10
N ILE A 25 -14.17 4.01 -6.20
CA ILE A 25 -13.53 3.65 -7.48
C ILE A 25 -14.54 2.94 -8.38
N ASP A 26 -15.28 1.96 -7.86
CA ASP A 26 -16.32 1.22 -8.60
C ASP A 26 -17.38 2.16 -9.18
N LYS A 27 -17.91 3.06 -8.36
CA LYS A 27 -18.90 4.06 -8.82
C LYS A 27 -18.37 4.97 -9.92
N ILE A 28 -17.10 5.38 -9.84
CA ILE A 28 -16.45 6.20 -10.88
C ILE A 28 -16.34 5.40 -12.19
N CYS A 29 -15.93 4.13 -12.10
CA CYS A 29 -15.82 3.23 -13.24
C CYS A 29 -17.19 2.94 -13.88
N GLU A 30 -18.23 2.68 -13.09
CA GLU A 30 -19.61 2.47 -13.55
C GLU A 30 -20.16 3.71 -14.27
N ALA A 31 -19.85 4.91 -13.76
CA ALA A 31 -20.18 6.17 -14.41
C ALA A 31 -19.37 6.44 -15.70
N LYS A 32 -18.47 5.52 -16.10
CA LYS A 32 -17.57 5.62 -17.25
C LYS A 32 -16.68 6.86 -17.23
N ASN A 33 -16.41 7.38 -16.02
CA ASN A 33 -15.49 8.49 -15.85
C ASN A 33 -14.04 7.98 -15.95
N PRO A 34 -13.13 8.70 -16.64
CA PRO A 34 -11.75 8.26 -16.75
C PRO A 34 -11.07 8.27 -15.38
N LEU A 35 -10.56 7.11 -14.97
CA LEU A 35 -9.82 6.94 -13.73
C LEU A 35 -8.60 6.06 -13.99
N LEU A 36 -7.44 6.47 -13.47
CA LEU A 36 -6.24 5.64 -13.43
C LEU A 36 -5.95 5.27 -11.98
N VAL A 37 -5.88 3.97 -11.71
CA VAL A 37 -5.45 3.44 -10.41
C VAL A 37 -4.05 2.85 -10.55
N LEU A 38 -3.16 3.24 -9.65
CA LEU A 38 -1.80 2.74 -9.58
C LEU A 38 -1.55 2.22 -8.17
N SER A 39 -1.05 0.98 -8.05
CA SER A 39 -0.64 0.42 -6.77
C SER A 39 0.61 1.14 -6.26
N PHE A 40 0.69 1.37 -4.95
CA PHE A 40 1.89 1.99 -4.38
C PHE A 40 3.12 1.11 -4.64
N GLU A 41 2.96 -0.20 -4.49
CA GLU A 41 3.99 -1.21 -4.64
C GLU A 41 4.65 -1.15 -6.02
N ASP A 42 3.85 -1.11 -7.08
CA ASP A 42 4.38 -1.03 -8.45
C ASP A 42 4.99 0.34 -8.72
N THR A 43 4.40 1.42 -8.20
CA THR A 43 4.94 2.77 -8.42
C THR A 43 6.32 2.98 -7.81
N VAL A 44 6.63 2.30 -6.70
CA VAL A 44 7.93 2.46 -6.04
C VAL A 44 8.98 1.46 -6.52
N LEU A 45 8.58 0.24 -6.89
CA LEU A 45 9.51 -0.79 -7.39
C LEU A 45 9.76 -0.68 -8.89
N ARG A 46 8.73 -0.31 -9.66
CA ARG A 46 8.73 -0.21 -11.13
C ARG A 46 8.17 1.15 -11.58
N PRO A 47 8.79 2.27 -11.13
CA PRO A 47 8.29 3.62 -11.36
C PRO A 47 8.13 3.97 -12.84
N GLN A 48 8.95 3.38 -13.72
CA GLN A 48 8.90 3.66 -15.15
C GLN A 48 7.58 3.22 -15.78
N GLU A 49 7.06 2.04 -15.40
CA GLU A 49 5.75 1.54 -15.86
C GLU A 49 4.62 2.46 -15.39
N ALA A 50 4.66 2.89 -14.13
CA ALA A 50 3.67 3.83 -13.59
C ALA A 50 3.72 5.19 -14.31
N ILE A 51 4.91 5.70 -14.61
CA ILE A 51 5.06 6.95 -15.38
C ILE A 51 4.51 6.81 -16.80
N GLU A 52 4.69 5.67 -17.45
CA GLU A 52 4.14 5.40 -18.78
C GLU A 52 2.60 5.35 -18.76
N GLN A 53 2.01 4.72 -17.75
CA GLN A 53 0.56 4.71 -17.56
C GLN A 53 0.01 6.12 -17.32
N ILE A 54 0.68 6.93 -16.46
CA ILE A 54 0.31 8.33 -16.22
C ILE A 54 0.44 9.15 -17.51
N ALA A 55 1.52 8.96 -18.26
CA ALA A 55 1.78 9.66 -19.51
C ALA A 55 0.67 9.40 -20.54
N LYS A 56 0.27 8.13 -20.68
CA LYS A 56 -0.83 7.72 -21.55
C LYS A 56 -2.16 8.29 -21.06
N PHE A 57 -2.46 8.20 -19.77
CA PHE A 57 -3.71 8.68 -19.18
C PHE A 57 -3.89 10.19 -19.32
N LEU A 58 -2.83 10.97 -19.08
CA LEU A 58 -2.85 12.42 -19.18
C LEU A 58 -2.59 12.93 -20.61
N ASN A 59 -2.29 12.05 -21.55
CA ASN A 59 -1.80 12.37 -22.89
C ASN A 59 -0.62 13.37 -22.86
N ARG A 60 0.38 13.09 -22.02
CA ARG A 60 1.56 13.94 -21.79
C ARG A 60 2.83 13.12 -21.71
N SER A 61 3.90 13.57 -22.36
CA SER A 61 5.20 12.89 -22.29
C SER A 61 5.90 13.09 -20.94
N SER A 62 6.70 12.10 -20.55
CA SER A 62 7.60 12.24 -19.41
C SER A 62 8.69 13.28 -19.72
N THR A 63 9.12 14.03 -18.71
CA THR A 63 10.10 15.11 -18.89
C THR A 63 11.37 14.86 -18.10
N ARG A 64 12.42 15.65 -18.36
CA ARG A 64 13.63 15.66 -17.52
C ARG A 64 13.33 15.96 -16.05
N ARG A 65 12.25 16.71 -15.75
CA ARG A 65 11.80 16.96 -14.38
C ARG A 65 11.30 15.68 -13.70
N THR A 66 10.59 14.82 -14.44
CA THR A 66 10.13 13.51 -13.95
C THR A 66 11.31 12.66 -13.47
N LYS A 67 12.36 12.52 -14.29
CA LYS A 67 13.59 11.80 -13.91
C LYS A 67 14.25 12.38 -12.66
N LYS A 68 14.29 13.71 -12.54
CA LYS A 68 14.84 14.41 -11.36
C LYS A 68 14.05 14.11 -10.09
N VAL A 69 12.71 14.03 -10.19
CA VAL A 69 11.83 13.70 -9.06
C VAL A 69 12.03 12.25 -8.62
N LEU A 70 12.01 11.29 -9.55
CA LEU A 70 12.24 9.87 -9.23
C LEU A 70 13.55 9.66 -8.47
N ARG A 71 14.65 10.27 -8.93
CA ARG A 71 15.94 10.21 -8.25
C ARG A 71 15.91 10.83 -6.84
N ARG A 72 15.19 11.94 -6.65
CA ARG A 72 15.06 12.59 -5.32
C ARG A 72 14.28 11.73 -4.34
N GLN A 73 13.35 10.92 -4.83
CA GLN A 73 12.52 10.02 -4.03
C GLN A 73 13.13 8.62 -3.87
N ASN A 74 14.38 8.41 -4.34
CA ASN A 74 15.07 7.12 -4.35
C ASN A 74 14.25 6.02 -5.06
N LEU A 75 13.70 6.34 -6.23
CA LEU A 75 12.96 5.39 -7.07
C LEU A 75 13.82 4.95 -8.28
N PRO A 76 13.79 3.65 -8.68
CA PRO A 76 13.09 2.54 -8.01
C PRO A 76 13.68 2.21 -6.64
N ARG A 77 12.84 1.74 -5.72
CA ARG A 77 13.29 1.18 -4.44
C ARG A 77 13.72 -0.27 -4.61
N THR A 78 14.64 -0.71 -3.77
CA THR A 78 15.03 -2.13 -3.66
C THR A 78 13.95 -2.97 -2.97
N GLN A 79 13.23 -2.38 -2.02
CA GLN A 79 12.11 -2.98 -1.30
C GLN A 79 11.05 -1.92 -0.97
N ILE A 80 9.81 -2.33 -0.71
CA ILE A 80 8.66 -1.42 -0.52
C ILE A 80 8.91 -0.54 0.72
N SER A 81 9.40 -1.17 1.78
CA SER A 81 9.73 -0.57 3.08
C SER A 81 10.92 0.39 3.07
N ALA A 82 11.80 0.37 2.05
CA ALA A 82 13.02 1.20 1.98
C ALA A 82 12.76 2.67 1.58
N GLY A 83 11.69 3.26 2.09
CA GLY A 83 11.39 4.68 1.92
C GLY A 83 12.36 5.58 2.67
N LYS A 84 12.47 6.85 2.26
CA LYS A 84 13.18 7.86 3.05
C LYS A 84 12.47 8.02 4.39
N ALA A 85 13.15 7.66 5.47
CA ALA A 85 12.60 7.84 6.79
C ALA A 85 12.51 9.32 7.14
N THR A 86 11.29 9.86 7.32
CA THR A 86 11.12 11.05 8.16
C THR A 86 11.13 10.55 9.60
N SER A 87 11.86 11.26 10.47
CA SER A 87 12.29 10.87 11.82
C SER A 87 11.18 10.51 12.83
N SER A 88 9.93 10.37 12.41
CA SER A 88 8.78 10.14 13.28
C SER A 88 7.83 9.01 12.85
N PHE A 89 7.80 8.60 11.56
CA PHE A 89 6.74 7.70 11.05
C PHE A 89 7.15 6.78 9.89
N SER A 90 8.43 6.42 9.79
CA SER A 90 8.89 5.57 8.70
C SER A 90 9.35 4.21 9.19
N PHE A 91 9.15 3.19 8.34
CA PHE A 91 9.78 1.89 8.52
C PHE A 91 11.29 2.10 8.59
N THR A 92 11.85 2.05 9.79
CA THR A 92 13.31 1.96 9.97
C THR A 92 13.71 0.55 9.61
N SER A 93 13.60 0.18 8.33
CA SER A 93 14.25 -1.02 7.84
C SER A 93 15.75 -0.75 7.93
N SER A 94 16.45 -1.41 8.84
CA SER A 94 17.88 -1.59 8.63
C SER A 94 18.06 -2.24 7.25
N ASP A 95 19.10 -1.86 6.51
CA ASP A 95 19.41 -2.44 5.18
C ASP A 95 19.54 -3.99 5.22
N SER A 96 19.60 -4.59 6.42
CA SER A 96 19.69 -6.03 6.68
C SER A 96 18.35 -6.77 6.81
N THR A 97 17.21 -6.09 6.95
CA THR A 97 15.91 -6.76 7.16
C THR A 97 15.18 -6.93 5.84
N SER A 98 14.84 -8.17 5.47
CA SER A 98 14.07 -8.46 4.26
C SER A 98 12.61 -8.02 4.41
N GLU A 99 11.95 -7.66 3.30
CA GLU A 99 10.53 -7.26 3.29
C GLU A 99 9.62 -8.29 3.99
N ALA A 100 9.88 -9.59 3.79
CA ALA A 100 9.14 -10.65 4.46
C ALA A 100 9.34 -10.64 5.99
N GLN A 101 10.54 -10.32 6.46
CA GLN A 101 10.83 -10.21 7.89
C GLN A 101 10.17 -8.97 8.49
N THR A 102 10.19 -7.83 7.79
CA THR A 102 9.46 -6.62 8.16
C THR A 102 7.96 -6.91 8.29
N TYR A 103 7.39 -7.60 7.31
CA TYR A 103 5.97 -7.99 7.32
C TYR A 103 5.64 -8.91 8.50
N LYS A 104 6.48 -9.92 8.79
CA LYS A 104 6.32 -10.80 9.95
C LYS A 104 6.30 -10.01 11.26
N THR A 105 7.27 -9.10 11.47
CA THR A 105 7.33 -8.29 12.68
C THR A 105 6.06 -7.46 12.86
N ILE A 106 5.60 -6.76 11.82
CA ILE A 106 4.38 -5.94 11.87
C ILE A 106 3.15 -6.82 12.15
N SER A 107 3.02 -7.96 11.47
CA SER A 107 1.90 -8.88 11.66
C SER A 107 1.84 -9.46 13.08
N ALA A 108 3.00 -9.74 13.68
CA ALA A 108 3.11 -10.21 15.06
C ALA A 108 2.70 -9.12 16.06
N GLU A 109 3.16 -7.88 15.86
CA GLU A 109 2.80 -6.73 16.69
C GLU A 109 1.29 -6.45 16.65
N ILE A 110 0.69 -6.49 15.45
CA ILE A 110 -0.75 -6.36 15.27
C ILE A 110 -1.49 -7.49 16.00
N SER A 111 -1.02 -8.73 15.86
CA SER A 111 -1.65 -9.91 16.47
C SER A 111 -1.59 -9.87 18.00
N ALA A 112 -0.54 -9.26 18.57
CA ALA A 112 -0.40 -9.06 20.01
C ALA A 112 -1.28 -7.92 20.55
N SER A 113 -1.51 -6.87 19.76
CA SER A 113 -2.11 -5.61 20.22
C SER A 113 -3.60 -5.46 19.91
N CYS A 114 -4.14 -6.31 19.03
CA CYS A 114 -5.49 -6.16 18.49
C CYS A 114 -6.39 -7.37 18.78
N SER A 115 -7.69 -7.14 18.81
CA SER A 115 -8.69 -8.20 18.98
C SER A 115 -8.82 -9.05 17.72
N LYS A 116 -9.18 -10.33 17.90
CA LYS A 116 -9.45 -11.27 16.80
C LYS A 116 -10.44 -10.73 15.78
N ARG A 117 -11.44 -9.96 16.24
CA ARG A 117 -12.45 -9.33 15.37
C ARG A 117 -11.83 -8.26 14.48
N ALA A 118 -11.04 -7.34 15.05
CA ALA A 118 -10.39 -6.28 14.27
C ALA A 118 -9.39 -6.86 13.26
N ILE A 119 -8.64 -7.88 13.68
CA ILE A 119 -7.70 -8.59 12.79
C ILE A 119 -8.45 -9.28 11.64
N ALA A 120 -9.56 -9.96 11.90
CA ALA A 120 -10.33 -10.63 10.86
C ALA A 120 -10.89 -9.64 9.82
N GLU A 121 -11.45 -8.50 10.27
CA GLU A 121 -11.95 -7.46 9.37
C GLU A 121 -10.81 -6.85 8.53
N PHE A 122 -9.65 -6.62 9.15
CA PHE A 122 -8.48 -6.11 8.44
C PHE A 122 -7.89 -7.11 7.43
N LYS A 123 -7.78 -8.39 7.79
CA LYS A 123 -7.34 -9.45 6.85
C LYS A 123 -8.28 -9.56 5.65
N ALA A 124 -9.60 -9.46 5.86
CA ALA A 124 -10.57 -9.45 4.76
C ALA A 124 -10.36 -8.25 3.81
N ALA A 125 -10.04 -7.08 4.36
CA ALA A 125 -9.75 -5.88 3.56
C ALA A 125 -8.44 -6.03 2.75
N ILE A 126 -7.38 -6.59 3.35
CA ILE A 126 -6.13 -6.93 2.65
C ILE A 126 -6.41 -7.89 1.48
N SER A 127 -7.15 -8.97 1.72
CA SER A 127 -7.47 -9.97 0.70
C SER A 127 -8.25 -9.36 -0.46
N THR A 128 -9.21 -8.48 -0.15
CA THR A 128 -9.99 -7.74 -1.15
C THR A 128 -9.10 -6.87 -2.02
N TYR A 129 -8.18 -6.10 -1.42
CA TYR A 129 -7.23 -5.27 -2.17
C TYR A 129 -6.30 -6.10 -3.05
N ASN A 130 -5.72 -7.17 -2.50
CA ASN A 130 -4.80 -8.05 -3.21
C ASN A 130 -5.48 -8.78 -4.38
N SER A 131 -6.77 -9.11 -4.26
CA SER A 131 -7.53 -9.70 -5.37
C SER A 131 -7.70 -8.73 -6.55
N ARG A 132 -7.76 -7.44 -6.25
CA ARG A 132 -8.06 -6.38 -7.23
C ARG A 132 -6.81 -5.78 -7.86
N TRP A 133 -5.76 -5.61 -7.06
CA TRP A 133 -4.45 -5.12 -7.49
C TRP A 133 -3.35 -6.05 -6.98
N PRO A 134 -3.16 -7.22 -7.62
CA PRO A 134 -2.14 -8.17 -7.22
C PRO A 134 -0.75 -7.53 -7.23
N SER A 135 0.00 -7.76 -6.16
CA SER A 135 1.35 -7.22 -6.01
C SER A 135 2.25 -8.21 -5.27
N GLN A 136 3.49 -7.82 -5.01
CA GLN A 136 4.42 -8.61 -4.20
C GLN A 136 3.87 -8.87 -2.78
N LEU A 137 3.01 -7.98 -2.26
CA LEU A 137 2.37 -8.15 -0.96
C LEU A 137 1.36 -9.30 -0.92
N THR A 138 0.80 -9.70 -2.07
CA THR A 138 -0.13 -10.85 -2.15
C THR A 138 0.55 -12.15 -1.71
N ALA A 139 1.85 -12.30 -2.00
CA ALA A 139 2.63 -13.45 -1.51
C ALA A 139 2.88 -13.37 0.00
N LEU A 140 3.06 -12.16 0.55
CA LEU A 140 3.34 -11.93 1.96
C LEU A 140 2.10 -12.11 2.85
N GLU A 141 0.89 -11.88 2.33
CA GLU A 141 -0.36 -12.14 3.05
C GLU A 141 -0.40 -13.58 3.62
N LYS A 142 0.11 -14.55 2.88
CA LYS A 142 0.17 -15.97 3.29
C LYS A 142 1.08 -16.23 4.49
N ILE A 143 1.97 -15.30 4.82
CA ILE A 143 2.90 -15.41 5.94
C ILE A 143 2.21 -15.04 7.26
N TRP A 144 1.14 -14.25 7.20
CA TRP A 144 0.33 -13.91 8.37
C TRP A 144 -0.68 -15.02 8.64
N ILE A 145 -0.19 -16.13 9.19
CA ILE A 145 -1.02 -17.23 9.68
C ILE A 145 -1.61 -16.82 11.03
#